data_AF-A0A2H0CS23-F1
#
_entry.id   AF-A0A2H0CS23-F1
#
_cell.length_a   1.000
_cell.length_b   1.000
_cell.length_c   1.000
_cell.angle_alpha   90.00
_cell.angle_beta   90.00
_cell.angle_gamma   90.00
#
_symmetry.space_group_name_H-M   'P 1'
#
loop_
_entity.id
_entity.type
_entity.pdbx_description
1 polymer ?
#
loop_
_entity_poly.entity_id
_entity_poly.type
_entity_poly.pdbx_seq_one_letter_code
_entity_poly.pdbx_strand_id
1 'polypeptide(L)'
;APKIFGRVDKARQQDAQAQIELLGQALDLYRLEKHKYPTTDEGLESIRTYLKKDLPKDPWGNDYVYQSPGKEGRSYDLLSYGADKTEGGEENDMDIVSWKNFE
;
A
#
# COMPACT_ATOMS: atom_id res chain seq x y z
N ALA A 1 -28.24 5.23 -17.98
CA ALA A 1 -27.19 4.20 -17.89
C ALA A 1 -26.69 4.14 -16.45
N PRO A 2 -26.44 2.96 -15.85
CA PRO A 2 -26.32 2.82 -14.41
C PRO A 2 -24.92 3.22 -13.91
N LYS A 3 -24.87 4.08 -12.88
CA LYS A 3 -23.65 4.55 -12.19
C LYS A 3 -23.05 3.50 -11.23
N ILE A 4 -23.09 2.23 -11.62
CA ILE A 4 -22.65 1.12 -10.76
C ILE A 4 -21.12 1.02 -10.73
N PHE A 5 -20.46 1.39 -11.83
CA PHE A 5 -19.01 1.35 -11.97
C PHE A 5 -18.34 2.14 -10.83
N GLY A 6 -18.50 3.46 -10.74
CA GLY A 6 -17.81 4.27 -9.72
C GLY A 6 -18.01 3.88 -8.23
N ARG A 7 -18.99 3.05 -7.86
CA ARG A 7 -19.09 2.49 -6.49
C ARG A 7 -18.11 1.35 -6.25
N VAL A 8 -17.84 0.53 -7.26
CA VAL A 8 -16.89 -0.57 -7.19
C VAL A 8 -15.46 -0.02 -7.17
N ASP A 9 -15.19 1.01 -7.98
CA ASP A 9 -13.90 1.72 -8.02
C ASP A 9 -13.54 2.26 -6.63
N LYS A 10 -14.46 3.00 -6.00
CA LYS A 10 -14.25 3.53 -4.65
C LYS A 10 -14.05 2.45 -3.60
N ALA A 11 -14.81 1.35 -3.67
CA ALA A 11 -14.64 0.24 -2.73
C ALA A 11 -13.25 -0.40 -2.84
N ARG A 12 -12.72 -0.54 -4.07
CA ARG A 12 -11.35 -1.02 -4.29
C ARG A 12 -10.33 -0.07 -3.70
N GLN A 13 -10.41 1.23 -4.00
CA GLN A 13 -9.51 2.23 -3.43
C GLN A 13 -9.48 2.20 -1.90
N GLN A 14 -10.66 2.10 -1.27
CA GLN A 14 -10.77 1.99 0.19
C GLN A 14 -10.16 0.70 0.74
N ASP A 15 -10.35 -0.42 0.05
CA ASP A 15 -9.76 -1.70 0.44
C ASP A 15 -8.22 -1.63 0.33
N ALA A 16 -7.71 -1.04 -0.76
CA ALA A 16 -6.28 -0.81 -0.94
C ALA A 16 -5.68 0.06 0.16
N GLN A 17 -6.37 1.13 0.55
CA GLN A 17 -5.97 2.02 1.64
C GLN A 17 -5.93 1.27 2.98
N ALA A 18 -6.98 0.50 3.29
CA ALA A 18 -7.03 -0.29 4.52
C ALA A 18 -5.90 -1.33 4.58
N GLN A 19 -5.57 -1.96 3.45
CA GLN A 19 -4.44 -2.87 3.34
C GLN A 19 -3.09 -2.15 3.55
N ILE A 20 -2.90 -0.97 2.98
CA ILE A 20 -1.70 -0.13 3.19
C ILE A 20 -1.55 0.24 4.67
N GLU A 21 -2.64 0.62 5.35
CA GLU A 21 -2.61 0.90 6.78
C GLU A 21 -2.21 -0.35 7.59
N LEU A 22 -2.71 -1.52 7.21
CA LEU A 22 -2.40 -2.79 7.87
C LEU A 22 -0.92 -3.19 7.69
N LEU A 23 -0.38 -3.00 6.48
CA LEU A 23 1.04 -3.16 6.20
C LEU A 23 1.89 -2.13 6.97
N GLY A 24 1.43 -0.88 7.04
CA GLY A 24 2.05 0.19 7.82
C GLY A 24 2.16 -0.15 9.31
N GLN A 25 1.12 -0.74 9.90
CA GLN A 25 1.15 -1.22 11.28
C GLN A 25 2.19 -2.32 11.49
N ALA A 26 2.29 -3.28 10.57
CA ALA A 26 3.28 -4.34 10.66
C ALA A 26 4.71 -3.83 10.46
N LEU A 27 4.92 -2.83 9.60
CA LEU A 27 6.18 -2.09 9.48
C LEU A 27 6.55 -1.38 10.78
N ASP A 28 5.58 -0.77 11.46
CA ASP A 28 5.82 -0.11 12.74
C ASP A 28 6.22 -1.10 13.84
N LEU A 29 5.57 -2.27 13.89
CA LEU A 29 5.96 -3.37 14.78
C LEU A 29 7.38 -3.88 14.48
N TYR A 30 7.72 -4.08 13.21
CA TYR A 30 9.08 -4.47 12.82
C TYR A 30 10.10 -3.42 13.28
N ARG A 31 9.79 -2.13 13.11
CA ARG A 31 10.63 -1.05 13.64
C ARG A 31 10.72 -1.08 15.16
N LEU A 32 9.65 -1.38 15.87
CA LEU A 32 9.67 -1.48 17.34
C LEU A 32 10.63 -2.57 17.81
N GLU A 33 10.65 -3.73 17.15
CA GLU A 33 11.54 -4.85 17.51
C GLU A 33 12.98 -4.66 17.01
N LYS A 34 13.15 -4.25 15.75
CA LYS A 34 14.46 -4.17 15.08
C LYS A 34 15.10 -2.78 15.15
N HIS A 35 14.40 -1.79 15.70
CA HIS A 35 14.78 -0.36 15.75
C HIS A 35 14.98 0.29 14.36
N LYS A 36 14.60 -0.38 13.28
CA LYS A 36 14.71 0.08 11.89
C LYS A 36 13.55 -0.45 11.07
N TYR A 37 13.13 0.28 10.04
CA TYR A 37 12.25 -0.28 9.02
C TYR A 37 13.03 -1.26 8.13
N PRO A 38 12.37 -2.26 7.53
CA PRO A 38 13.02 -3.12 6.55
C PRO A 38 13.51 -2.30 5.36
N THR A 39 14.56 -2.78 4.70
CA THR A 39 15.07 -2.15 3.47
C THR A 39 14.22 -2.53 2.25
N THR A 40 14.37 -1.81 1.13
CA THR A 40 13.69 -2.20 -0.13
C THR A 40 14.05 -3.62 -0.57
N ASP A 41 15.28 -4.09 -0.28
CA ASP A 41 15.73 -5.46 -0.58
C ASP A 41 15.01 -6.51 0.26
N GLU A 42 14.85 -6.22 1.56
CA GLU A 42 14.05 -7.02 2.49
C GLU A 42 12.55 -7.00 2.17
N GLY A 43 12.07 -5.87 1.64
CA GLY A 43 10.70 -5.68 1.18
C GLY A 43 9.64 -5.89 2.26
N LEU A 44 8.41 -6.16 1.79
CA LEU A 44 7.29 -6.50 2.67
C LEU A 44 7.38 -7.94 3.22
N GLU A 45 8.27 -8.78 2.69
CA GLU A 45 8.46 -10.13 3.24
C GLU A 45 9.00 -10.11 4.67
N SER A 46 9.78 -9.09 5.04
CA SER A 46 10.29 -8.94 6.41
C SER A 46 9.20 -8.69 7.44
N ILE A 47 8.10 -8.06 7.05
CA ILE A 47 6.95 -7.84 7.94
C ILE A 47 5.94 -9.00 7.88
N ARG A 48 6.14 -10.00 7.03
CA ARG A 48 5.20 -11.11 6.85
C ARG A 48 4.94 -11.88 8.14
N THR A 49 5.96 -12.03 8.99
CA THR A 49 5.85 -12.65 10.32
C THR A 49 4.99 -11.83 11.29
N TYR A 50 4.87 -10.53 11.07
CA TYR A 50 4.10 -9.60 11.89
C TYR A 50 2.65 -9.43 11.41
N LEU A 51 2.36 -9.92 10.20
CA LEU A 51 1.01 -9.92 9.67
C LEU A 51 0.26 -11.16 10.15
N LYS A 52 -1.00 -10.97 10.57
CA LYS A 52 -1.89 -12.08 10.95
C LYS A 52 -2.31 -12.94 9.75
N LYS A 53 -2.18 -12.39 8.53
CA LYS A 53 -2.49 -13.03 7.25
C LYS A 53 -1.30 -12.82 6.31
N ASP A 54 -1.26 -13.61 5.24
CA ASP A 54 -0.29 -13.41 4.17
C ASP A 54 -0.39 -12.01 3.56
N LEU A 55 0.64 -11.58 2.83
CA LEU A 55 0.69 -10.25 2.22
C LEU A 55 -0.52 -10.08 1.30
N PRO A 56 -1.46 -9.18 1.65
CA PRO A 56 -2.61 -8.99 0.81
C PRO A 56 -2.15 -8.30 -0.48
N LYS A 57 -2.76 -8.73 -1.58
CA LYS A 57 -2.62 -8.05 -2.86
C LYS A 57 -3.63 -6.93 -2.93
N ASP A 58 -3.27 -5.88 -3.65
CA ASP A 58 -4.20 -4.81 -3.92
C ASP A 58 -5.48 -5.34 -4.61
N PRO A 59 -6.58 -4.56 -4.60
CA PRO A 59 -7.87 -4.98 -5.15
C PRO A 59 -7.87 -5.29 -6.65
N TRP A 60 -6.83 -4.89 -7.37
CA TRP A 60 -6.60 -5.15 -8.79
C TRP A 60 -5.65 -6.35 -9.00
N GLY A 61 -5.17 -6.95 -7.91
CA GLY A 61 -4.36 -8.15 -7.88
C GLY A 61 -2.86 -7.89 -8.04
N ASN A 62 -2.41 -6.64 -7.90
CA ASN A 62 -0.98 -6.34 -7.92
C ASN A 62 -0.40 -6.32 -6.49
N ASP A 63 0.91 -6.53 -6.44
CA ASP A 63 1.68 -6.50 -5.21
C ASP A 63 2.02 -5.04 -4.86
N TYR A 64 1.99 -4.70 -3.57
CA TYR A 64 2.33 -3.37 -3.11
C TYR A 64 3.81 -3.05 -3.31
N VAL A 65 4.09 -1.82 -3.72
CA VAL A 65 5.44 -1.31 -3.87
C VAL A 65 5.88 -0.69 -2.56
N TYR A 66 6.90 -1.30 -1.96
CA TYR A 66 7.54 -0.81 -0.76
C TYR A 66 8.94 -0.29 -1.08
N GLN A 67 9.28 0.90 -0.59
CA GLN A 67 10.60 1.49 -0.75
C GLN A 67 11.08 2.08 0.58
N SER A 68 12.31 1.76 0.96
CA SER A 68 12.94 2.24 2.19
C SER A 68 14.46 2.40 1.97
N PRO A 69 15.02 3.61 2.21
CA PRO A 69 14.37 4.82 2.73
C PRO A 69 13.37 5.43 1.74
N GLY A 70 12.34 6.09 2.27
CA GLY A 70 11.33 6.77 1.47
C GLY A 70 11.90 8.01 0.76
N LYS A 71 11.28 8.37 -0.37
CA LYS A 71 11.50 9.61 -1.10
C LYS A 71 11.12 10.81 -0.22
N GLU A 72 11.71 11.96 -0.50
CA GLU A 72 11.46 13.22 0.21
C GLU A 72 11.73 13.18 1.73
N GLY A 73 12.63 12.30 2.18
CA GLY A 73 13.02 12.20 3.59
C GLY A 73 12.02 11.44 4.47
N ARG A 74 11.09 10.70 3.86
CA ARG A 74 10.16 9.82 4.56
C ARG A 74 10.86 8.57 5.05
N SER A 75 10.33 7.98 6.12
CA SER A 75 10.86 6.73 6.67
C SER A 75 10.76 5.58 5.66
N TYR A 76 9.62 5.47 4.99
CA TYR A 76 9.35 4.50 3.95
C TYR A 76 8.26 5.04 3.02
N ASP A 77 8.20 4.50 1.80
CA ASP A 77 7.11 4.66 0.87
C ASP A 77 6.40 3.31 0.70
N LEU A 78 5.07 3.33 0.78
CA LEU A 78 4.24 2.19 0.42
C LEU A 78 3.14 2.68 -0.51
N LEU A 79 3.05 2.09 -1.71
CA LEU A 79 2.08 2.48 -2.72
C LEU A 79 1.53 1.30 -3.53
N SER A 80 0.35 1.49 -4.11
CA SER A 80 -0.23 0.64 -5.15
C SER A 80 -0.59 1.53 -6.34
N TYR A 81 -0.20 1.10 -7.53
CA TYR A 81 -0.43 1.79 -8.81
C TYR A 81 -1.87 1.65 -9.37
N GLY A 82 -2.82 1.17 -8.55
CA GLY A 82 -4.20 0.99 -8.99
C GLY A 82 -4.37 -0.04 -10.11
N ALA A 83 -5.41 0.17 -10.93
CA ALA A 83 -5.75 -0.73 -12.04
C ALA A 83 -4.72 -0.73 -13.18
N ASP A 84 -4.16 0.44 -13.49
CA ASP A 84 -3.28 0.65 -14.66
C ASP A 84 -1.85 0.14 -14.45
N LYS A 85 -1.45 -0.07 -13.19
CA LYS A 85 -0.07 -0.45 -12.80
C LYS A 85 0.99 0.59 -13.16
N THR A 86 0.58 1.83 -13.41
CA THR A 86 1.45 2.95 -13.75
C THR A 86 1.28 4.06 -12.73
N GLU A 87 2.34 4.85 -12.51
CA GLU A 87 2.26 6.07 -11.70
C GLU A 87 1.32 7.10 -12.37
N GLY A 88 0.37 7.62 -11.62
CA GLY A 88 -0.64 8.58 -12.06
C GLY A 88 -2.02 7.96 -12.16
N GLY A 89 -2.82 8.42 -13.12
CA GLY A 89 -4.19 7.93 -13.32
C GLY A 89 -5.24 8.68 -12.51
N GLU A 90 -6.49 8.50 -12.94
CA GLU A 90 -7.68 9.09 -12.32
C GLU A 90 -8.63 7.95 -11.90
N GLU A 91 -9.46 8.19 -10.89
CA GLU A 91 -10.42 7.20 -10.40
C GLU A 91 -9.77 5.84 -10.07
N ASN A 92 -10.13 4.76 -10.76
CA ASN A 92 -9.62 3.41 -10.50
C ASN A 92 -8.13 3.23 -10.80
N ASP A 93 -7.56 4.10 -11.62
CA ASP A 93 -6.16 4.07 -12.02
C ASP A 93 -5.26 4.85 -11.07
N MET A 94 -5.86 5.63 -10.16
CA MET A 94 -5.15 6.53 -9.26
C MET A 94 -4.32 5.77 -8.21
N ASP A 95 -3.07 6.20 -8.04
CA ASP A 95 -2.16 5.60 -7.07
C ASP A 95 -2.64 5.76 -5.62
N ILE A 96 -2.71 4.66 -4.89
CA ILE A 96 -2.96 4.67 -3.46
C ILE A 96 -1.61 4.66 -2.75
N VAL A 97 -1.30 5.70 -1.98
CA VAL A 97 0.00 5.85 -1.31
C VAL A 97 -0.18 6.04 0.20
N SER A 98 0.72 5.51 1.01
CA SER A 98 0.61 5.55 2.49
C SER A 98 0.75 6.96 3.09
N TRP A 99 1.40 7.87 2.38
CA TRP A 99 1.70 9.23 2.87
C TRP A 99 0.71 10.29 2.40
N LYS A 100 -0.20 9.96 1.48
CA LYS A 100 -1.21 10.89 0.95
C LYS A 100 -2.56 10.37 1.39
N ASN A 101 -3.20 11.10 2.30
CA ASN A 101 -4.58 10.81 2.65
C ASN A 101 -5.47 11.31 1.51
N PHE A 102 -6.42 10.50 1.06
CA PHE A 102 -7.45 10.95 0.13
C PHE A 102 -8.47 11.79 0.90
N GLU A 103 -8.37 13.11 0.81
CA GLU A 103 -9.42 14.04 1.25
C GLU A 103 -10.51 14.19 0.17
#